data_AF-A0A3D9KGT6-F1
#
_entry.id   AF-A0A3D9KGT6-F1
#
_cell.length_a   1.000
_cell.length_b   1.000
_cell.length_c   1.000
_cell.angle_alpha   90.00
_cell.angle_beta   90.00
_cell.angle_gamma   90.00
#
_symmetry.space_group_name_H-M   'P 1'
#
loop_
_entity.id
_entity.type
_entity.pdbx_description
1 polymer ?
#
loop_
_entity_poly.entity_id
_entity_poly.type
_entity_poly.pdbx_seq_one_letter_code
_entity_poly.pdbx_strand_id
1 'polypeptide(L)'
;MGETQPAASAKGASIEEKQYLLRFNADTQSHLHVMDTEVCLTSCPDKICTVFCPAEVYKWEEVRMHVGYEGCHECGSCRIGCPHQNIKWVYPKGGHGIVFRLG
;
A
#
# COMPACT_ATOMS: atom_id res chain seq x y z
N MET A 1 -8.93 47.09 -4.45
CA MET A 1 -9.69 45.96 -5.01
C MET A 1 -8.68 44.98 -5.60
N GLY A 2 -8.68 43.75 -5.11
CA GLY A 2 -7.80 42.67 -5.59
C GLY A 2 -6.70 42.32 -4.58
N GLU A 3 -7.08 41.59 -3.53
CA GLU A 3 -6.17 40.97 -2.57
C GLU A 3 -5.21 40.00 -3.28
N THR A 4 -3.91 40.15 -3.02
CA THR A 4 -2.88 39.18 -3.43
C THR A 4 -3.19 37.82 -2.84
N GLN A 5 -3.43 36.82 -3.69
CA GLN A 5 -3.54 35.42 -3.28
C GLN A 5 -2.22 34.95 -2.64
N PRO A 6 -2.27 34.25 -1.49
CA PRO A 6 -1.06 33.65 -0.92
C PRO A 6 -0.57 32.53 -1.83
N ALA A 7 0.75 32.52 -2.10
CA ALA A 7 1.41 31.43 -2.79
C ALA A 7 1.17 30.12 -2.04
N ALA A 8 0.47 29.18 -2.68
CA ALA A 8 0.29 27.84 -2.15
C ALA A 8 1.67 27.20 -1.95
N SER A 9 1.98 26.86 -0.70
CA SER A 9 3.19 26.13 -0.33
C SER A 9 3.28 24.83 -1.14
N ALA A 10 4.41 24.59 -1.80
CA ALA A 10 4.65 23.39 -2.61
C ALA A 10 4.77 22.16 -1.71
N LYS A 11 3.64 21.64 -1.26
CA LYS A 11 3.53 20.33 -0.62
C LYS A 11 3.73 19.30 -1.74
N GLY A 12 4.78 18.48 -1.65
CA GLY A 12 4.96 17.38 -2.61
C GLY A 12 3.70 16.51 -2.66
N ALA A 13 3.32 16.05 -3.85
CA ALA A 13 2.12 15.26 -4.04
C ALA A 13 2.09 14.05 -3.09
N SER A 14 0.91 13.77 -2.54
CA SER A 14 0.65 12.59 -1.71
C SER A 14 0.92 11.30 -2.51
N ILE A 15 1.14 10.19 -1.80
CA ILE A 15 1.30 8.90 -2.47
C ILE A 15 0.05 8.52 -3.28
N GLU A 16 -1.15 8.84 -2.77
CA GLU A 16 -2.41 8.64 -3.47
C GLU A 16 -2.49 9.45 -4.78
N GLU A 17 -2.09 10.73 -4.76
CA GLU A 17 -2.04 11.57 -5.96
C GLU A 17 -1.09 11.00 -7.03
N LYS A 18 0.03 10.41 -6.60
CA LYS A 18 0.97 9.74 -7.52
C LYS A 18 0.40 8.43 -8.06
N GLN A 19 -0.27 7.65 -7.22
CA GLN A 19 -0.91 6.38 -7.62
C GLN A 19 -2.04 6.59 -8.62
N TYR A 20 -2.75 7.72 -8.57
CA TYR A 20 -3.79 8.06 -9.55
C TYR A 20 -3.28 8.11 -11.00
N LEU A 21 -1.98 8.36 -11.21
CA LEU A 21 -1.36 8.39 -12.52
C LEU A 21 -1.13 6.98 -13.10
N LEU A 22 -1.20 5.95 -12.26
CA LEU A 22 -1.00 4.56 -12.65
C LEU A 22 -2.32 3.93 -13.11
N ARG A 23 -2.21 2.74 -13.69
CA ARG A 23 -3.35 1.91 -14.06
C ARG A 23 -3.28 0.60 -13.30
N PHE A 24 -4.41 0.23 -12.73
CA PHE A 24 -4.61 -1.02 -12.03
C PHE A 24 -5.82 -1.73 -12.61
N ASN A 25 -5.73 -3.05 -12.75
CA ASN A 25 -6.87 -3.93 -12.97
C ASN A 25 -7.00 -4.85 -11.77
N ALA A 26 -7.66 -4.40 -10.70
CA ALA A 26 -7.76 -5.18 -9.47
C ALA A 26 -8.66 -6.41 -9.68
N ASP A 27 -8.23 -7.57 -9.17
CA ASP A 27 -9.11 -8.74 -9.04
C ASP A 27 -10.09 -8.51 -7.88
N THR A 28 -11.18 -9.27 -7.86
CA THR A 28 -12.13 -9.36 -6.76
C THR A 28 -11.56 -10.01 -5.49
N GLN A 29 -10.43 -10.71 -5.62
CA GLN A 29 -9.75 -11.38 -4.52
C GLN A 29 -8.41 -10.70 -4.23
N SER A 30 -8.16 -10.47 -2.94
CA SER A 30 -6.84 -10.01 -2.50
C SER A 30 -5.78 -11.05 -2.80
N HIS A 31 -4.63 -10.58 -3.28
CA HIS A 31 -3.40 -11.37 -3.41
C HIS A 31 -2.43 -11.15 -2.22
N LEU A 32 -2.86 -10.33 -1.25
CA LEU A 32 -2.15 -10.00 -0.02
C LEU A 32 -2.98 -10.46 1.18
N HIS A 33 -2.43 -11.35 2.00
CA HIS A 33 -3.11 -11.82 3.21
C HIS A 33 -2.19 -11.71 4.42
N VAL A 34 -2.68 -11.04 5.45
CA VAL A 34 -2.14 -11.16 6.81
C VAL A 34 -2.60 -12.52 7.32
N MET A 35 -1.64 -13.41 7.64
CA MET A 35 -1.97 -14.80 7.98
C MET A 35 -2.54 -14.93 9.40
N ASP A 36 -1.95 -14.20 10.35
CA ASP A 36 -2.39 -14.17 11.75
C ASP A 36 -2.49 -12.73 12.26
N THR A 37 -3.70 -12.27 12.53
CA THR A 37 -3.94 -10.91 13.05
C THR A 37 -3.37 -10.73 14.46
N GLU A 38 -3.32 -11.77 15.29
CA GLU A 38 -2.84 -11.70 16.67
C GLU A 38 -1.34 -11.43 16.73
N VAL A 39 -0.57 -11.95 15.76
CA VAL A 39 0.85 -11.61 15.62
C VAL A 39 1.03 -10.11 15.37
N CYS A 40 0.20 -9.52 14.51
CA CYS A 40 0.24 -8.09 14.26
C CYS A 40 -0.20 -7.26 15.48
N LEU A 41 -1.14 -7.76 16.27
CA LEU A 41 -1.66 -7.08 17.45
C LEU A 41 -0.68 -7.11 18.63
N THR A 42 -0.09 -8.27 18.92
CA THR A 42 0.64 -8.52 20.16
C THR A 42 2.16 -8.50 20.02
N SER A 43 2.66 -8.87 18.84
CA SER A 43 4.09 -9.17 18.64
C SER A 43 4.79 -8.23 17.66
N CYS A 44 4.06 -7.35 16.99
CA CYS A 44 4.57 -6.43 15.97
C CYS A 44 4.28 -4.96 16.32
N PRO A 45 4.99 -4.33 17.28
CA PRO A 45 4.72 -2.95 17.69
C PRO A 45 4.97 -1.95 16.56
N ASP A 46 6.05 -2.14 15.80
CA ASP A 46 6.51 -1.16 14.81
C ASP A 46 5.69 -1.18 13.52
N LYS A 47 5.05 -2.32 13.20
CA LYS A 47 4.24 -2.56 12.00
C LYS A 47 4.90 -2.00 10.74
N ILE A 48 6.20 -2.22 10.57
CA ILE A 48 7.03 -1.53 9.57
C ILE A 48 6.53 -1.64 8.12
N CYS A 49 5.68 -2.63 7.80
CA CYS A 49 5.00 -2.72 6.51
C CYS A 49 4.07 -1.53 6.21
N THR A 50 3.57 -0.80 7.21
CA THR A 50 2.81 0.45 7.04
C THR A 50 3.70 1.63 6.66
N VAL A 51 5.02 1.49 6.85
CA VAL A 51 6.01 2.55 6.62
C VAL A 51 6.76 2.33 5.32
N PHE A 52 7.32 1.14 5.11
CA PHE A 52 8.18 0.90 3.95
C PHE A 52 7.41 0.59 2.67
N CYS A 53 6.11 0.26 2.74
CA CYS A 53 5.37 -0.12 1.54
C CYS A 53 5.28 1.09 0.60
N PRO A 54 5.86 1.02 -0.62
CA PRO A 54 5.90 2.18 -1.52
C PRO A 54 4.51 2.58 -2.05
N ALA A 55 3.54 1.67 -1.92
CA ALA A 55 2.17 1.87 -2.33
C ALA A 55 1.21 2.11 -1.15
N GLU A 56 1.73 2.21 0.09
CA GLU A 56 0.93 2.44 1.30
C GLU A 56 -0.30 1.52 1.45
N VAL A 57 -0.21 0.28 0.95
CA VAL A 57 -1.36 -0.65 0.94
C VAL A 57 -1.69 -1.21 2.33
N TYR A 58 -0.81 -1.04 3.32
CA TYR A 58 -1.00 -1.52 4.69
C TYR A 58 -1.31 -0.34 5.61
N LYS A 59 -2.47 -0.36 6.26
CA LYS A 59 -2.86 0.63 7.29
C LYS A 59 -3.32 -0.09 8.54
N TRP A 60 -2.80 0.31 9.69
CA TRP A 60 -3.24 -0.26 10.96
C TRP A 60 -4.45 0.50 11.51
N GLU A 61 -5.55 -0.21 11.75
CA GLU A 61 -6.78 0.33 12.34
C GLU A 61 -7.03 -0.38 13.66
N GLU A 62 -6.48 0.18 14.74
CA GLU A 62 -6.60 -0.23 16.15
C GLU A 62 -6.29 -1.69 16.47
N VAL A 63 -7.09 -2.62 15.94
CA VAL A 63 -7.07 -4.05 16.20
C VAL A 63 -6.66 -4.90 14.99
N ARG A 64 -6.68 -4.35 13.77
CA ARG A 64 -6.36 -5.12 12.56
C ARG A 64 -5.66 -4.30 11.48
N MET A 65 -4.99 -5.01 10.58
CA MET A 65 -4.39 -4.43 9.39
C MET A 65 -5.42 -4.34 8.27
N HIS A 66 -5.74 -3.14 7.81
CA HIS A 66 -6.44 -2.89 6.56
C HIS A 66 -5.45 -3.01 5.39
N VAL A 67 -5.84 -3.76 4.35
CA VAL A 67 -4.97 -4.05 3.19
C VAL A 67 -5.65 -3.60 1.89
N GLY A 68 -5.22 -2.46 1.35
CA GLY A 68 -5.67 -1.91 0.05
C GLY A 68 -4.92 -2.53 -1.12
N TYR A 69 -5.11 -3.84 -1.33
CA TYR A 69 -4.36 -4.63 -2.32
C TYR A 69 -4.55 -4.16 -3.76
N GLU A 70 -5.61 -3.40 -4.06
CA GLU A 70 -5.93 -2.85 -5.37
C GLU A 70 -4.86 -1.89 -5.88
N GLY A 71 -4.13 -1.24 -4.97
CA GLY A 71 -3.00 -0.35 -5.28
C GLY A 71 -1.63 -1.04 -5.23
N CYS A 72 -1.55 -2.38 -5.10
CA CYS A 72 -0.26 -3.06 -4.95
C CYS A 72 0.59 -2.96 -6.23
N HIS A 73 1.85 -2.57 -6.08
CA HIS A 73 2.82 -2.51 -7.19
C HIS A 73 3.56 -3.84 -7.45
N GLU A 74 3.15 -4.91 -6.78
CA GLU A 74 3.72 -6.25 -6.96
C GLU A 74 5.23 -6.38 -6.67
N CYS A 75 5.82 -5.40 -5.97
CA CYS A 75 7.26 -5.37 -5.68
C CYS A 75 7.74 -6.47 -4.71
N GLY A 76 6.84 -7.07 -3.94
CA GLY A 76 7.17 -8.12 -2.97
C GLY A 76 7.91 -7.65 -1.70
N SER A 77 8.12 -6.35 -1.50
CA SER A 77 8.83 -5.86 -0.29
C SER A 77 8.15 -6.29 1.01
N CYS A 78 6.82 -6.40 1.03
CA CYS A 78 6.08 -6.76 2.23
C CYS A 78 6.32 -8.20 2.73
N ARG A 79 6.45 -9.18 1.82
CA ARG A 79 6.76 -10.57 2.21
C ARG A 79 8.19 -10.73 2.73
N ILE A 80 9.10 -9.85 2.33
CA ILE A 80 10.52 -9.87 2.74
C ILE A 80 10.71 -9.05 4.02
N GLY A 81 10.15 -7.85 4.05
CA GLY A 81 10.36 -6.86 5.11
C GLY A 81 9.49 -7.08 6.34
N CYS A 82 8.50 -7.99 6.33
CA CYS A 82 7.77 -8.34 7.55
C CYS A 82 8.67 -9.22 8.45
N PRO A 83 9.07 -8.75 9.64
CA PRO A 83 9.99 -9.49 10.50
C PRO A 83 9.37 -10.79 11.05
N HIS A 84 8.04 -10.89 11.05
CA HIS A 84 7.30 -12.08 11.49
C HIS A 84 6.91 -13.01 10.34
N GLN A 85 7.32 -12.70 9.10
CA GLN A 85 6.95 -13.47 7.90
C GLN A 85 5.43 -13.69 7.77
N ASN A 86 4.63 -12.74 8.27
CA ASN A 86 3.18 -12.90 8.48
C ASN A 86 2.33 -12.39 7.29
N ILE A 87 2.96 -12.13 6.15
CA ILE A 87 2.29 -11.63 4.95
C ILE A 87 2.43 -12.69 3.87
N LYS A 88 1.33 -13.40 3.60
CA LYS A 88 1.22 -14.25 2.41
C LYS A 88 0.98 -13.36 1.22
N TRP A 89 2.00 -13.28 0.37
CA TRP A 89 1.97 -12.55 -0.88
C TRP A 89 1.99 -13.55 -2.03
N VAL A 90 1.06 -13.41 -2.96
CA VAL A 90 1.08 -14.09 -4.26
C VAL A 90 0.97 -13.04 -5.35
N TYR A 91 1.38 -13.39 -6.57
CA TYR A 91 1.05 -12.53 -7.71
C TYR A 91 -0.48 -12.47 -7.87
N PRO A 92 -1.02 -11.32 -8.33
CA PRO A 92 -2.39 -11.26 -8.80
C PRO A 92 -2.67 -12.31 -9.87
N LYS A 93 -3.95 -12.65 -10.05
CA LYS A 93 -4.38 -13.49 -11.15
C LYS A 93 -3.94 -12.89 -12.48
N GLY A 94 -3.55 -13.72 -13.46
CA GLY A 94 -3.15 -13.26 -14.78
C GLY A 94 -4.14 -12.24 -15.38
N GLY A 95 -3.60 -11.14 -15.90
CA GLY A 95 -4.37 -10.00 -16.40
C GLY A 95 -4.81 -8.98 -15.35
N HIS A 96 -4.54 -9.20 -14.07
CA HIS A 96 -4.85 -8.29 -12.96
C HIS A 96 -3.58 -7.71 -12.34
N GLY A 97 -3.75 -6.70 -11.48
CA GLY A 97 -2.67 -6.01 -10.78
C GLY A 97 -2.29 -4.69 -11.41
N ILE A 98 -1.02 -4.29 -11.22
CA ILE A 98 -0.49 -3.04 -11.76
C ILE A 98 -0.17 -3.18 -13.26
N VAL A 99 -0.52 -2.16 -14.04
CA VAL A 99 -0.27 -2.12 -15.50
C VAL A 99 0.79 -1.07 -15.81
N PHE A 100 2.03 -1.53 -16.01
CA PHE A 100 3.11 -0.67 -16.49
C PHE A 100 3.00 -0.43 -18.00
N ARG A 101 3.00 0.85 -18.40
CA ARG A 101 2.91 1.25 -19.82
C ARG A 101 4.26 1.56 -20.47
N LEU A 102 5.24 1.99 -19.66
CA LEU A 102 6.57 2.45 -20.08
C LEU A 102 7.66 1.79 -19.23
N GLY A 103 7.47 0.50 -18.89
CA GLY A 103 8.36 -0.25 -18.01
C GLY A 103 9.76 -0.45 -18.58
#